data_AF-A0A1A0ML18-F1
#
_entry.id   AF-A0A1A0ML18-F1
#
_cell.length_a   1.000
_cell.length_b   1.000
_cell.length_c   1.000
_cell.angle_alpha   90.00
_cell.angle_beta   90.00
_cell.angle_gamma   90.00
#
_symmetry.space_group_name_H-M   'P 1'
#
loop_
_entity.id
_entity.type
_entity.pdbx_description
1 polymer ?
#
loop_
_entity_poly.entity_id
_entity_poly.type
_entity_poly.pdbx_seq_one_letter_code
_entity_poly.pdbx_strand_id
1 'polypeptide(L)'
;PAPGGPDNDKWVVYVPMENADAVREAMFAAGAGHIGDYSHCSWSVRGTGQFLPHEGASPAIGSVGSVERVAEDRVEMIAPARLRGHVLAALRNAHPYEEPAFDILAMASVPADVGLGRIGTLSARETLAAFVSRVHDALPGTSWGIRASGEDDAEVSRVAVCGGAGDSLLDIVARAGVDAYVTADLRHHPADEHRRRSDVALIDVAHWASEYPWCHQAATVLRDHFGDLLPVRVSAIRTDPWNIERNGS
;
A
#
# COMPACT_ATOMS: atom_id res chain seq x y z
N PRO A 1 -3.65 -0.47 -6.41
CA PRO A 1 -3.02 0.42 -5.40
C PRO A 1 -1.89 1.19 -6.07
N ALA A 2 -1.50 2.35 -5.56
CA ALA A 2 -0.12 2.75 -5.75
C ALA A 2 0.67 1.53 -5.30
N PRO A 3 1.64 0.98 -6.05
CA PRO A 3 2.70 0.32 -5.33
C PRO A 3 3.09 1.37 -4.29
N GLY A 4 2.77 1.10 -3.02
CA GLY A 4 3.07 2.02 -1.94
C GLY A 4 4.53 2.31 -2.17
N GLY A 5 4.86 3.57 -2.50
CA GLY A 5 6.26 3.98 -2.51
C GLY A 5 6.83 3.41 -1.22
N PRO A 6 7.99 2.72 -1.28
CA PRO A 6 8.40 1.77 -0.24
C PRO A 6 8.05 2.36 1.12
N ASP A 7 7.24 1.65 1.94
CA ASP A 7 6.92 2.11 3.30
C ASP A 7 8.24 2.55 3.90
N ASN A 8 8.45 3.85 4.04
CA ASN A 8 9.75 4.40 4.35
C ASN A 8 9.70 4.82 5.81
N ASP A 9 10.78 4.55 6.51
CA ASP A 9 10.99 5.13 7.82
C ASP A 9 12.01 6.24 7.72
N LYS A 10 11.77 7.28 8.50
CA LYS A 10 12.79 8.25 8.85
C LYS A 10 13.53 7.73 10.08
N TRP A 11 14.81 7.50 9.92
CA TRP A 11 15.75 7.16 10.99
C TRP A 11 16.37 8.43 11.53
N VAL A 12 16.35 8.57 12.85
CA VAL A 12 17.04 9.65 13.57
C VAL A 12 17.98 8.98 14.56
N VAL A 13 19.28 9.26 14.47
CA VAL A 13 20.32 8.68 15.34
C VAL A 13 21.16 9.80 15.94
N TYR A 14 21.66 9.60 17.15
CA TYR A 14 22.47 10.58 17.88
C TYR A 14 23.85 9.98 18.09
N VAL A 15 24.89 10.64 17.56
CA VAL A 15 26.24 10.07 17.48
C VAL A 15 27.28 11.11 17.90
N PRO A 16 28.31 10.75 18.68
CA PRO A 16 29.47 11.60 18.89
C PRO A 16 30.07 12.07 17.55
N MET A 17 30.49 13.33 17.50
CA MET A 17 30.95 13.98 16.26
C MET A 17 32.03 13.18 15.53
N GLU A 18 32.98 12.61 16.28
CA GLU A 18 34.13 11.88 15.73
C GLU A 18 33.73 10.56 15.06
N ASN A 19 32.53 10.05 15.36
CA ASN A 19 32.02 8.77 14.85
C ASN A 19 30.89 8.94 13.82
N ALA A 20 30.39 10.16 13.62
CA ALA A 20 29.20 10.41 12.81
C ALA A 20 29.37 9.95 11.34
N ASP A 21 30.55 10.14 10.74
CA ASP A 21 30.83 9.69 9.38
C ASP A 21 30.83 8.16 9.26
N ALA A 22 31.47 7.46 10.18
CA ALA A 22 31.52 5.99 10.17
C ALA A 22 30.11 5.38 10.32
N VAL A 23 29.28 5.96 11.19
CA VAL A 23 27.89 5.53 11.37
C VAL A 23 27.04 5.81 10.12
N ARG A 24 27.19 6.98 9.50
CA ARG A 24 26.50 7.32 8.23
C ARG A 24 26.81 6.30 7.14
N GLU A 25 28.09 6.05 6.90
CA GLU A 25 28.55 5.11 5.87
C GLU A 25 28.03 3.69 6.11
N ALA A 26 28.04 3.21 7.35
CA ALA A 26 27.49 1.90 7.69
C ALA A 26 25.98 1.81 7.39
N MET A 27 25.21 2.84 7.75
CA MET A 27 23.77 2.86 7.48
C MET A 27 23.47 2.99 5.97
N PHE A 28 24.27 3.75 5.22
CA PHE A 28 24.16 3.83 3.76
C PHE A 28 24.46 2.51 3.07
N ALA A 29 25.51 1.80 3.50
CA ALA A 29 25.83 0.45 3.02
C ALA A 29 24.69 -0.56 3.31
N ALA A 30 23.90 -0.32 4.36
CA ALA A 30 22.71 -1.12 4.68
C ALA A 30 21.44 -0.72 3.88
N GLY A 31 21.53 0.27 3.01
CA GLY A 31 20.45 0.72 2.12
C GLY A 31 19.64 1.91 2.63
N ALA A 32 20.07 2.57 3.70
CA ALA A 32 19.52 3.87 4.09
C ALA A 32 20.03 4.99 3.17
N GLY A 33 19.33 6.13 3.15
CA GLY A 33 19.73 7.31 2.40
C GLY A 33 19.58 7.20 0.87
N HIS A 34 18.77 6.27 0.38
CA HIS A 34 18.46 6.17 -1.05
C HIS A 34 17.11 6.83 -1.39
N ILE A 35 17.11 7.84 -2.26
CA ILE A 35 15.94 8.62 -2.66
C ILE A 35 15.94 8.83 -4.17
N GLY A 36 15.04 8.17 -4.91
CA GLY A 36 15.05 8.24 -6.38
C GLY A 36 16.41 7.83 -6.94
N ASP A 37 17.05 8.70 -7.73
CA ASP A 37 18.38 8.48 -8.31
C ASP A 37 19.55 8.92 -7.41
N TYR A 38 19.27 9.30 -6.16
CA TYR A 38 20.27 9.79 -5.21
C TYR A 38 20.54 8.75 -4.11
N SER A 39 21.80 8.66 -3.67
CA SER A 39 22.25 7.81 -2.57
C SER A 39 22.98 8.63 -1.50
N HIS A 40 23.30 8.03 -0.36
CA HIS A 40 24.02 8.68 0.75
C HIS A 40 23.31 9.95 1.26
N CYS A 41 21.99 10.02 1.11
CA CYS A 41 21.18 11.16 1.52
C CYS A 41 21.00 11.12 3.04
N SER A 42 21.55 12.11 3.73
CA SER A 42 21.28 12.37 5.13
C SER A 42 21.24 13.86 5.42
N TRP A 43 20.62 14.23 6.53
CA TRP A 43 20.68 15.58 7.10
C TRP A 43 21.27 15.49 8.51
N SER A 44 21.96 16.52 8.98
CA SER A 44 22.54 16.49 10.32
C SER A 44 22.51 17.85 11.00
N VAL A 45 22.35 17.85 12.31
CA VAL A 45 22.45 19.03 13.17
C VAL A 45 23.18 18.69 14.46
N ARG A 46 23.96 19.63 14.97
CA ARG A 46 24.68 19.48 16.24
C ARG A 46 23.79 19.84 17.43
N GLY A 47 23.85 19.02 18.46
CA GLY A 47 23.21 19.25 19.75
C GLY A 47 24.07 18.79 20.92
N THR A 48 23.46 18.76 22.10
CA THR A 48 24.07 18.22 23.32
C THR A 48 23.25 17.04 23.80
N GLY A 49 23.86 15.86 23.78
CA GLY A 49 23.34 14.68 24.46
C GLY A 49 23.65 14.73 25.95
N GLN A 50 22.78 14.12 26.76
CA GLN A 50 23.01 13.97 28.19
C GLN A 50 22.57 12.58 28.65
N PHE A 51 23.42 11.90 29.41
CA PHE A 51 23.12 10.61 29.99
C PHE A 51 23.84 10.41 31.33
N LEU A 52 23.37 9.44 32.12
CA LEU A 52 23.96 9.03 33.40
C LEU A 52 24.20 7.52 33.34
N PRO A 53 25.46 7.07 33.17
CA PRO A 53 25.76 5.65 33.21
C PRO A 53 25.54 5.12 34.64
N HIS A 54 24.79 4.04 34.77
CA HIS A 54 24.53 3.36 36.04
C HIS A 54 25.48 2.18 36.25
N GLU A 55 25.45 1.58 37.45
CA GLU A 55 26.20 0.36 37.75
C GLU A 55 25.88 -0.74 36.71
N GLY A 56 26.92 -1.34 36.14
CA GLY A 56 26.80 -2.34 35.07
C GLY A 56 26.97 -1.79 33.64
N ALA A 57 27.01 -0.48 33.43
CA ALA A 57 27.31 0.12 32.12
C ALA A 57 28.83 0.16 31.84
N SER A 58 29.22 0.04 30.56
CA SER A 58 30.59 0.27 30.09
C SER A 58 30.62 1.46 29.13
N PRO A 59 30.37 2.69 29.62
CA PRO A 59 30.20 3.85 28.75
C PRO A 59 31.48 4.13 27.96
N ALA A 60 31.34 4.30 26.64
CA ALA A 60 32.46 4.70 25.80
C ALA A 60 32.96 6.13 26.12
N ILE A 61 32.10 6.97 26.73
CA ILE A 61 32.41 8.34 27.15
C ILE A 61 31.88 8.55 28.56
N GLY A 62 32.74 9.05 29.46
CA GLY A 62 32.36 9.46 30.81
C GLY A 62 32.56 8.39 31.88
N SER A 63 31.90 8.56 33.04
CA SER A 63 32.05 7.66 34.19
C SER A 63 30.73 7.29 34.86
N VAL A 64 30.64 6.04 35.34
CA VAL A 64 29.47 5.55 36.09
C VAL A 64 29.19 6.42 37.31
N GLY A 65 27.92 6.80 37.49
CA GLY A 65 27.46 7.64 38.59
C GLY A 65 27.61 9.15 38.37
N SER A 66 28.10 9.59 37.22
CA SER A 66 28.20 11.00 36.84
C SER A 66 27.36 11.33 35.62
N VAL A 67 26.70 12.49 35.63
CA VAL A 67 25.96 12.98 34.46
C VAL A 67 26.97 13.49 33.44
N GLU A 68 26.90 12.94 32.24
CA GLU A 68 27.74 13.32 31.11
C GLU A 68 26.96 14.22 30.15
N ARG A 69 27.66 15.17 29.54
CA ARG A 69 27.12 16.03 28.48
C ARG A 69 28.10 16.04 27.32
N VAL A 70 27.64 15.60 26.15
CA VAL A 70 28.51 15.38 24.99
C VAL A 70 27.95 16.12 23.79
N ALA A 71 28.83 16.71 22.98
CA ALA A 71 28.44 17.26 21.69
C ALA A 71 28.18 16.10 20.71
N GLU A 72 26.96 16.02 20.21
CA GLU A 72 26.52 14.94 19.31
C GLU A 72 25.91 15.52 18.05
N ASP A 73 26.05 14.79 16.95
CA ASP A 73 25.31 15.05 15.72
C ASP A 73 24.03 14.19 15.74
N ARG A 74 22.88 14.86 15.63
CA ARG A 74 21.62 14.22 15.25
C ARG A 74 21.65 14.02 13.74
N VAL A 75 21.79 12.77 13.31
CA VAL A 75 21.83 12.38 11.91
C VAL A 75 20.49 11.78 11.52
N GLU A 76 19.97 12.23 10.38
CA GLU A 76 18.68 11.79 9.88
C GLU A 76 18.77 11.27 8.46
N MET A 77 18.10 10.16 8.16
CA MET A 77 18.02 9.59 6.82
C MET A 77 16.73 8.80 6.63
N ILE A 78 16.37 8.49 5.39
CA ILE A 78 15.24 7.59 5.12
C ILE A 78 15.74 6.17 4.82
N ALA A 79 14.95 5.16 5.12
CA ALA A 79 15.19 3.80 4.65
C ALA A 79 13.86 3.08 4.42
N PRO A 80 13.79 2.14 3.46
CA PRO A 80 12.63 1.26 3.34
C PRO A 80 12.43 0.45 4.63
N ALA A 81 11.19 0.38 5.13
CA ALA A 81 10.81 -0.31 6.36
C ALA A 81 11.15 -1.79 6.35
N ARG A 82 11.14 -2.43 5.17
CA ARG A 82 11.61 -3.81 5.00
C ARG A 82 13.09 -4.01 5.37
N LEU A 83 13.89 -2.94 5.38
CA LEU A 83 15.32 -2.97 5.73
C LEU A 83 15.58 -2.62 7.20
N ARG A 84 14.54 -2.44 8.04
CA ARG A 84 14.69 -2.05 9.45
C ARG A 84 15.74 -2.88 10.20
N GLY A 85 15.69 -4.20 10.05
CA GLY A 85 16.63 -5.11 10.71
C GLY A 85 18.08 -4.89 10.28
N HIS A 86 18.32 -4.69 8.97
CA HIS A 86 19.67 -4.46 8.45
C HIS A 86 20.21 -3.08 8.84
N VAL A 87 19.40 -2.03 8.74
CA VAL A 87 19.79 -0.67 9.11
C VAL A 87 20.08 -0.58 10.61
N LEU A 88 19.26 -1.23 11.45
CA LEU A 88 19.49 -1.29 12.90
C LEU A 88 20.80 -2.03 13.25
N ALA A 89 21.07 -3.16 12.59
CA ALA A 89 22.30 -3.90 12.81
C ALA A 89 23.53 -3.08 12.40
N ALA A 90 23.47 -2.40 11.26
CA ALA A 90 24.55 -1.53 10.80
C ALA A 90 24.80 -0.36 11.74
N LEU A 91 23.74 0.31 12.21
CA LEU A 91 23.84 1.35 13.24
C LEU A 91 24.55 0.81 14.48
N ARG A 92 24.05 -0.27 15.08
CA ARG A 92 24.61 -0.84 16.33
C ARG A 92 26.06 -1.29 16.20
N ASN A 93 26.44 -1.86 15.05
CA ASN A 93 27.80 -2.34 14.84
C ASN A 93 28.81 -1.19 14.65
N ALA A 94 28.39 -0.07 14.06
CA ALA A 94 29.26 1.07 13.80
C ALA A 94 29.26 2.12 14.93
N HIS A 95 28.24 2.12 15.78
CA HIS A 95 28.08 3.10 16.83
C HIS A 95 29.07 2.88 17.99
N PRO A 96 29.68 3.94 18.55
CA PRO A 96 30.62 3.78 19.67
C PRO A 96 29.97 3.34 20.99
N TYR A 97 28.68 3.62 21.17
CA TYR A 97 27.93 3.26 22.37
C TYR A 97 27.38 1.84 22.28
N GLU A 98 27.42 1.12 23.41
CA GLU A 98 26.83 -0.21 23.57
C GLU A 98 25.32 -0.21 23.24
N GLU A 99 24.62 0.84 23.69
CA GLU A 99 23.20 1.06 23.43
C GLU A 99 23.00 2.44 22.77
N PRO A 100 23.00 2.54 21.43
CA PRO A 100 22.73 3.79 20.73
C PRO A 100 21.28 4.24 20.92
N ALA A 101 21.08 5.55 21.14
CA ALA A 101 19.76 6.17 21.07
C ALA A 101 19.36 6.43 19.61
N PHE A 102 18.14 6.06 19.23
CA PHE A 102 17.60 6.32 17.90
C PHE A 102 16.07 6.29 17.88
N ASP A 103 15.48 6.93 16.88
CA ASP A 103 14.05 6.93 16.59
C ASP A 103 13.79 6.38 15.18
N ILE A 104 12.71 5.62 15.03
CA ILE A 104 12.18 5.16 13.73
C ILE A 104 10.78 5.76 13.59
N LEU A 105 10.63 6.72 12.68
CA LEU A 105 9.35 7.39 12.42
C LEU A 105 8.79 6.88 11.10
N ALA A 106 7.65 6.20 11.14
CA ALA A 106 6.95 5.75 9.93
C ALA A 106 6.46 6.97 9.13
N MET A 107 6.84 7.03 7.86
CA MET A 107 6.41 8.12 6.98
C MET A 107 5.00 7.85 6.48
N ALA A 108 4.12 8.85 6.59
CA ALA A 108 2.79 8.77 5.99
C ALA A 108 2.90 8.69 4.45
N SER A 109 2.06 7.87 3.84
CA SER A 109 1.93 7.85 2.38
C SER A 109 1.37 9.19 1.90
N VAL A 110 1.97 9.74 0.86
CA VAL A 110 1.42 10.90 0.14
C VAL A 110 0.46 10.43 -0.96
N PRO A 111 -0.55 11.23 -1.34
CA PRO A 111 -1.42 10.91 -2.47
C PRO A 111 -0.59 10.64 -3.73
N ALA A 112 -0.92 9.57 -4.44
CA ALA A 112 -0.30 9.18 -5.70
C ALA A 112 -1.37 8.82 -6.74
N ASP A 113 -1.07 8.99 -8.02
CA ASP A 113 -1.99 8.73 -9.15
C ASP A 113 -2.20 7.24 -9.44
N VAL A 114 -1.78 6.38 -8.52
CA VAL A 114 -1.82 4.94 -8.63
C VAL A 114 -2.59 4.41 -7.42
N GLY A 115 -3.48 3.43 -7.61
CA GLY A 115 -4.54 3.11 -6.62
C GLY A 115 -5.27 1.81 -6.96
N LEU A 116 -5.89 1.16 -5.94
CA LEU A 116 -6.77 -0.01 -6.18
C LEU A 116 -8.10 0.57 -6.56
N GLY A 117 -8.71 -0.03 -7.57
CA GLY A 117 -9.99 0.43 -8.06
C GLY A 117 -10.00 1.84 -8.65
N ARG A 118 -11.18 2.27 -9.08
CA ARG A 118 -11.46 3.61 -9.62
C ARG A 118 -12.82 4.07 -9.12
N ILE A 119 -13.00 5.39 -9.02
CA ILE A 119 -14.32 5.99 -8.82
C ILE A 119 -14.68 6.74 -10.09
N GLY A 120 -15.85 6.44 -10.65
CA GLY A 120 -16.41 7.09 -11.83
C GLY A 120 -17.77 7.71 -11.52
N THR A 121 -18.20 8.64 -12.37
CA THR A 121 -19.58 9.16 -12.34
C THR A 121 -20.26 8.76 -13.65
N LEU A 122 -21.45 8.19 -13.55
CA LEU A 122 -22.29 7.82 -14.69
C LEU A 122 -22.73 9.10 -15.43
N SER A 123 -22.87 9.00 -16.75
CA SER A 123 -23.33 10.11 -17.60
C SER A 123 -24.78 10.52 -17.32
N ALA A 124 -25.60 9.58 -16.86
CA ALA A 124 -26.95 9.79 -16.38
C ALA A 124 -27.16 8.92 -15.14
N ARG A 125 -28.00 9.39 -14.22
CA ARG A 125 -28.43 8.59 -13.07
C ARG A 125 -29.36 7.47 -13.54
N GLU A 126 -29.24 6.32 -12.93
CA GLU A 126 -30.10 5.17 -13.16
C GLU A 126 -30.35 4.41 -11.85
N THR A 127 -31.37 3.57 -11.82
CA THR A 127 -31.67 2.76 -10.63
C THR A 127 -30.61 1.68 -10.42
N LEU A 128 -30.46 1.18 -9.19
CA LEU A 128 -29.54 0.10 -8.88
C LEU A 128 -29.81 -1.13 -9.75
N ALA A 129 -31.08 -1.51 -9.95
CA ALA A 129 -31.46 -2.62 -10.80
C ALA A 129 -30.97 -2.43 -12.25
N ALA A 130 -31.16 -1.23 -12.82
CA ALA A 130 -30.68 -0.90 -14.16
C ALA A 130 -29.13 -0.94 -14.23
N PHE A 131 -28.46 -0.42 -13.21
CA PHE A 131 -27.01 -0.45 -13.13
C PHE A 131 -26.47 -1.90 -13.01
N VAL A 132 -27.12 -2.76 -12.22
CA VAL A 132 -26.75 -4.19 -12.11
C VAL A 132 -26.88 -4.89 -13.46
N SER A 133 -27.97 -4.66 -14.22
CA SER A 133 -28.11 -5.18 -15.59
C SER A 133 -27.02 -4.67 -16.51
N ARG A 134 -26.67 -3.38 -16.41
CA ARG A 134 -25.56 -2.80 -17.19
C ARG A 134 -24.22 -3.44 -16.85
N VAL A 135 -23.93 -3.72 -15.57
CA VAL A 135 -22.70 -4.41 -15.16
C VAL A 135 -22.69 -5.84 -15.71
N HIS A 136 -23.83 -6.53 -15.69
CA HIS A 136 -23.98 -7.87 -16.28
C HIS A 136 -23.63 -7.87 -17.76
N ASP A 137 -24.20 -6.93 -18.52
CA ASP A 137 -24.01 -6.88 -19.97
C ASP A 137 -22.60 -6.38 -20.37
N ALA A 138 -21.94 -5.63 -19.50
CA ALA A 138 -20.59 -5.12 -19.74
C ALA A 138 -19.47 -6.11 -19.44
N LEU A 139 -19.73 -7.15 -18.64
CA LEU A 139 -18.74 -8.12 -18.21
C LEU A 139 -18.91 -9.47 -18.93
N PRO A 140 -17.83 -10.27 -19.06
CA PRO A 140 -17.93 -11.62 -19.59
C PRO A 140 -18.91 -12.48 -18.79
N GLY A 141 -19.79 -13.20 -19.48
CA GLY A 141 -20.74 -14.12 -18.85
C GLY A 141 -20.06 -15.25 -18.08
N THR A 142 -20.54 -15.52 -16.87
CA THR A 142 -20.06 -16.60 -15.99
C THR A 142 -21.21 -17.38 -15.39
N SER A 143 -20.88 -18.55 -14.86
CA SER A 143 -21.83 -19.44 -14.19
C SER A 143 -22.37 -18.89 -12.89
N TRP A 144 -21.62 -17.99 -12.29
CA TRP A 144 -21.95 -17.31 -11.04
C TRP A 144 -22.97 -16.17 -11.25
N GLY A 145 -22.98 -15.56 -12.44
CA GLY A 145 -23.75 -14.35 -12.70
C GLY A 145 -23.28 -13.16 -11.85
N ILE A 146 -24.24 -12.29 -11.49
CA ILE A 146 -24.03 -11.13 -10.62
C ILE A 146 -24.95 -11.24 -9.41
N ARG A 147 -24.41 -10.91 -8.23
CA ARG A 147 -25.17 -10.76 -6.99
C ARG A 147 -25.12 -9.30 -6.57
N ALA A 148 -26.24 -8.73 -6.15
CA ALA A 148 -26.29 -7.36 -5.67
C ALA A 148 -26.94 -7.27 -4.29
N SER A 149 -26.60 -6.24 -3.53
CA SER A 149 -27.21 -5.90 -2.24
C SER A 149 -27.46 -4.39 -2.17
N GLY A 150 -28.72 -4.02 -2.03
CA GLY A 150 -29.24 -2.66 -2.04
C GLY A 150 -30.71 -2.67 -2.43
N GLU A 151 -31.34 -1.51 -2.43
CA GLU A 151 -32.72 -1.36 -2.92
C GLU A 151 -32.72 -1.18 -4.44
N ASP A 152 -33.57 -1.93 -5.15
CA ASP A 152 -33.59 -1.95 -6.63
C ASP A 152 -33.82 -0.57 -7.26
N ASP A 153 -34.59 0.29 -6.59
CA ASP A 153 -34.94 1.64 -7.01
C ASP A 153 -33.99 2.73 -6.47
N ALA A 154 -32.95 2.35 -5.72
CA ALA A 154 -31.95 3.30 -5.27
C ALA A 154 -31.24 3.96 -6.46
N GLU A 155 -31.04 5.28 -6.38
CA GLU A 155 -30.38 6.05 -7.43
C GLU A 155 -28.86 5.83 -7.40
N VAL A 156 -28.29 5.46 -8.54
CA VAL A 156 -26.85 5.27 -8.73
C VAL A 156 -26.31 6.33 -9.69
N SER A 157 -25.27 7.05 -9.26
CA SER A 157 -24.56 8.03 -10.06
C SER A 157 -23.05 7.88 -9.95
N ARG A 158 -22.51 7.79 -8.73
CA ARG A 158 -21.08 7.70 -8.49
C ARG A 158 -20.73 6.30 -8.02
N VAL A 159 -19.81 5.64 -8.73
CA VAL A 159 -19.55 4.21 -8.55
C VAL A 159 -18.08 3.98 -8.27
N ALA A 160 -17.79 3.21 -7.23
CA ALA A 160 -16.47 2.60 -7.03
C ALA A 160 -16.41 1.26 -7.76
N VAL A 161 -15.28 0.97 -8.40
CA VAL A 161 -15.01 -0.34 -9.00
C VAL A 161 -13.66 -0.84 -8.54
N CYS A 162 -13.53 -2.12 -8.18
CA CYS A 162 -12.25 -2.79 -7.97
C CYS A 162 -12.31 -4.20 -8.56
N GLY A 163 -11.44 -4.51 -9.52
CA GLY A 163 -11.31 -5.89 -10.00
C GLY A 163 -10.79 -6.81 -8.91
N GLY A 164 -11.22 -8.06 -8.95
CA GLY A 164 -10.84 -9.10 -8.00
C GLY A 164 -11.44 -8.93 -6.61
N ALA A 165 -10.78 -9.52 -5.61
CA ALA A 165 -11.25 -9.56 -4.23
C ALA A 165 -11.12 -8.19 -3.55
N GLY A 166 -12.23 -7.47 -3.40
CA GLY A 166 -12.25 -6.08 -2.91
C GLY A 166 -12.88 -5.88 -1.54
N ASP A 167 -13.07 -6.96 -0.77
CA ASP A 167 -13.63 -6.97 0.59
C ASP A 167 -12.84 -6.05 1.56
N SER A 168 -11.52 -5.96 1.39
CA SER A 168 -10.63 -5.10 2.19
C SER A 168 -10.84 -3.60 1.96
N LEU A 169 -11.58 -3.20 0.92
CA LEU A 169 -11.83 -1.80 0.57
C LEU A 169 -13.20 -1.31 1.05
N LEU A 170 -14.02 -2.14 1.70
CA LEU A 170 -15.38 -1.79 2.14
C LEU A 170 -15.41 -0.53 3.02
N ASP A 171 -14.45 -0.39 3.95
CA ASP A 171 -14.32 0.81 4.80
C ASP A 171 -13.95 2.07 4.01
N ILE A 172 -13.08 1.93 3.01
CA ILE A 172 -12.65 3.04 2.14
C ILE A 172 -13.85 3.50 1.32
N VAL A 173 -14.55 2.57 0.70
CA VAL A 173 -15.72 2.79 -0.15
C VAL A 173 -16.87 3.45 0.63
N ALA A 174 -17.14 3.02 1.87
CA ALA A 174 -18.16 3.62 2.72
C ALA A 174 -17.93 5.12 2.98
N ARG A 175 -16.67 5.58 2.94
CA ARG A 175 -16.29 6.98 3.13
C ARG A 175 -16.00 7.72 1.82
N ALA A 176 -16.11 7.03 0.69
CA ALA A 176 -15.70 7.58 -0.59
C ALA A 176 -16.76 8.46 -1.26
N GLY A 177 -18.00 8.49 -0.73
CA GLY A 177 -19.13 9.24 -1.30
C GLY A 177 -19.61 8.66 -2.63
N VAL A 178 -19.65 7.33 -2.73
CA VAL A 178 -20.19 6.59 -3.88
C VAL A 178 -21.56 6.02 -3.53
N ASP A 179 -22.35 5.67 -4.53
CA ASP A 179 -23.69 5.09 -4.38
C ASP A 179 -23.64 3.56 -4.50
N ALA A 180 -22.70 3.04 -5.31
CA ALA A 180 -22.51 1.61 -5.51
C ALA A 180 -21.03 1.22 -5.59
N TYR A 181 -20.73 -0.03 -5.25
CA TYR A 181 -19.42 -0.63 -5.33
C TYR A 181 -19.45 -1.95 -6.09
N VAL A 182 -18.73 -2.01 -7.21
CA VAL A 182 -18.57 -3.21 -8.04
C VAL A 182 -17.23 -3.87 -7.73
N THR A 183 -17.27 -5.12 -7.28
CA THR A 183 -16.08 -5.93 -6.97
C THR A 183 -16.39 -7.42 -7.07
N ALA A 184 -15.42 -8.28 -6.75
CA ALA A 184 -15.65 -9.71 -6.56
C ALA A 184 -15.28 -10.19 -5.14
N ASP A 185 -15.58 -11.47 -4.89
CA ASP A 185 -15.26 -12.26 -3.69
C ASP A 185 -15.70 -11.62 -2.38
N LEU A 186 -16.86 -10.93 -2.40
CA LEU A 186 -17.44 -10.42 -1.16
C LEU A 186 -17.91 -11.57 -0.26
N ARG A 187 -17.42 -11.56 0.98
CA ARG A 187 -17.81 -12.54 1.99
C ARG A 187 -19.09 -12.08 2.68
N HIS A 188 -19.87 -13.04 3.17
CA HIS A 188 -21.18 -12.78 3.74
C HIS A 188 -21.15 -11.77 4.92
N HIS A 189 -20.33 -12.01 5.94
CA HIS A 189 -20.31 -11.16 7.13
C HIS A 189 -19.80 -9.74 6.86
N PRO A 190 -18.68 -9.52 6.15
CA PRO A 190 -18.27 -8.17 5.78
C PRO A 190 -19.30 -7.42 4.94
N ALA A 191 -19.98 -8.09 3.99
CA ALA A 191 -21.03 -7.49 3.19
C ALA A 191 -22.26 -7.10 4.04
N ASP A 192 -22.73 -7.98 4.93
CA ASP A 192 -23.83 -7.68 5.86
C ASP A 192 -23.48 -6.52 6.80
N GLU A 193 -22.28 -6.53 7.38
CA GLU A 193 -21.84 -5.43 8.24
C GLU A 193 -21.76 -4.10 7.47
N HIS A 194 -21.21 -4.12 6.25
CA HIS A 194 -21.16 -2.93 5.41
C HIS A 194 -22.56 -2.36 5.17
N ARG A 195 -23.53 -3.20 4.75
CA ARG A 195 -24.90 -2.77 4.46
C ARG A 195 -25.67 -2.24 5.68
N ARG A 196 -25.27 -2.61 6.90
CA ARG A 196 -25.85 -2.04 8.14
C ARG A 196 -25.27 -0.68 8.50
N ARG A 197 -24.10 -0.34 7.98
CA ARG A 197 -23.34 0.87 8.34
C ARG A 197 -23.26 1.91 7.22
N SER A 198 -23.64 1.52 6.01
CA SER A 198 -23.43 2.26 4.78
C SER A 198 -24.57 2.00 3.81
N ASP A 199 -25.07 3.06 3.19
CA ASP A 199 -26.09 2.96 2.13
C ASP A 199 -25.50 2.55 0.78
N VAL A 200 -24.17 2.47 0.65
CA VAL A 200 -23.49 2.05 -0.60
C VAL A 200 -23.94 0.64 -0.98
N ALA A 201 -24.53 0.51 -2.18
CA ALA A 201 -24.92 -0.77 -2.73
C ALA A 201 -23.69 -1.62 -3.09
N LEU A 202 -23.79 -2.92 -2.90
CA LEU A 202 -22.73 -3.87 -3.24
C LEU A 202 -23.12 -4.65 -4.49
N ILE A 203 -22.21 -4.76 -5.45
CA ILE A 203 -22.38 -5.54 -6.67
C ILE A 203 -21.19 -6.49 -6.76
N ASP A 204 -21.46 -7.76 -6.50
CA ASP A 204 -20.49 -8.85 -6.47
C ASP A 204 -20.58 -9.65 -7.77
N VAL A 205 -19.51 -9.55 -8.56
CA VAL A 205 -19.36 -10.23 -9.85
C VAL A 205 -18.36 -11.38 -9.71
N ALA A 206 -18.31 -12.28 -10.70
CA ALA A 206 -17.26 -13.30 -10.72
C ALA A 206 -15.86 -12.65 -10.79
N HIS A 207 -14.93 -13.10 -9.95
CA HIS A 207 -13.56 -12.57 -9.88
C HIS A 207 -12.90 -12.51 -11.26
N TRP A 208 -12.92 -13.62 -11.98
CA TRP A 208 -12.37 -13.70 -13.33
C TRP A 208 -13.01 -12.68 -14.28
N ALA A 209 -14.34 -12.50 -14.23
CA ALA A 209 -15.04 -11.58 -15.11
C ALA A 209 -14.65 -10.11 -14.85
N SER A 210 -14.35 -9.75 -13.61
CA SER A 210 -13.91 -8.41 -13.24
C SER A 210 -12.47 -8.09 -13.67
N GLU A 211 -11.60 -9.10 -13.75
CA GLU A 211 -10.18 -8.91 -14.08
C GLU A 211 -9.86 -9.17 -15.55
N TYR A 212 -10.57 -10.08 -16.20
CA TYR A 212 -10.34 -10.45 -17.60
C TYR A 212 -10.31 -9.27 -18.58
N PRO A 213 -11.15 -8.22 -18.47
CA PRO A 213 -11.07 -7.06 -19.34
C PRO A 213 -9.68 -6.39 -19.38
N TRP A 214 -8.90 -6.47 -18.29
CA TRP A 214 -7.54 -5.95 -18.25
C TRP A 214 -6.61 -6.65 -19.26
N CYS A 215 -6.83 -7.93 -19.57
CA CYS A 215 -6.01 -8.66 -20.55
C CYS A 215 -6.02 -7.99 -21.94
N HIS A 216 -7.15 -7.40 -22.33
CA HIS A 216 -7.23 -6.64 -23.59
C HIS A 216 -6.44 -5.33 -23.51
N GLN A 217 -6.50 -4.61 -22.39
CA GLN A 217 -5.71 -3.39 -22.18
C GLN A 217 -4.21 -3.70 -22.17
N ALA A 218 -3.78 -4.72 -21.42
CA ALA A 218 -2.40 -5.19 -21.40
C ALA A 218 -1.91 -5.57 -22.80
N ALA A 219 -2.75 -6.25 -23.58
CA ALA A 219 -2.41 -6.60 -24.96
C ALA A 219 -2.22 -5.37 -25.85
N THR A 220 -3.03 -4.32 -25.69
CA THR A 220 -2.83 -3.03 -26.39
C THR A 220 -1.51 -2.39 -26.01
N VAL A 221 -1.20 -2.28 -24.71
CA VAL A 221 0.08 -1.71 -24.23
C VAL A 221 1.28 -2.45 -24.83
N LEU A 222 1.24 -3.79 -24.85
CA LEU A 222 2.31 -4.59 -25.42
C LEU A 222 2.44 -4.40 -26.93
N ARG A 223 1.32 -4.36 -27.67
CA ARG A 223 1.33 -4.12 -29.12
C ARG A 223 1.86 -2.72 -29.45
N ASP A 224 1.45 -1.70 -28.71
CA ASP A 224 1.88 -0.33 -28.93
C ASP A 224 3.39 -0.17 -28.67
N HIS A 225 3.93 -0.89 -27.69
CA HIS A 225 5.35 -0.82 -27.35
C HIS A 225 6.24 -1.67 -28.27
N PHE A 226 5.84 -2.89 -28.60
CA PHE A 226 6.70 -3.85 -29.31
C PHE A 226 6.36 -4.02 -30.80
N GLY A 227 5.17 -3.60 -31.24
CA GLY A 227 4.70 -3.81 -32.61
C GLY A 227 4.83 -5.27 -33.06
N ASP A 228 5.36 -5.47 -34.27
CA ASP A 228 5.53 -6.79 -34.88
C ASP A 228 6.66 -7.63 -34.25
N LEU A 229 7.48 -7.05 -33.36
CA LEU A 229 8.56 -7.77 -32.69
C LEU A 229 8.04 -8.77 -31.65
N LEU A 230 6.81 -8.57 -31.15
CA LEU A 230 6.18 -9.44 -30.17
C LEU A 230 4.74 -9.78 -30.61
N PRO A 231 4.48 -11.02 -31.06
CA PRO A 231 3.11 -11.46 -31.32
C PRO A 231 2.29 -11.55 -30.03
N VAL A 232 1.24 -10.71 -29.91
CA VAL A 232 0.38 -10.65 -28.70
C VAL A 232 -1.02 -11.18 -28.98
N ARG A 233 -1.46 -12.16 -28.17
CA ARG A 233 -2.82 -12.74 -28.20
C ARG A 233 -3.43 -12.72 -26.81
N VAL A 234 -4.73 -12.44 -26.73
CA VAL A 234 -5.54 -12.60 -25.51
C VAL A 234 -6.20 -13.97 -25.56
N SER A 235 -6.06 -14.77 -24.50
CA SER A 235 -6.72 -16.07 -24.42
C SER A 235 -8.23 -15.90 -24.34
N ALA A 236 -8.98 -16.55 -25.24
CA ALA A 236 -10.44 -16.59 -25.18
C ALA A 236 -10.98 -17.68 -24.24
N ILE A 237 -10.11 -18.48 -23.62
CA ILE A 237 -10.52 -19.55 -22.70
C ILE A 237 -10.99 -18.92 -21.39
N ARG A 238 -12.25 -19.19 -21.00
CA ARG A 238 -12.75 -18.86 -19.68
C ARG A 238 -12.05 -19.73 -18.63
N THR A 239 -11.31 -19.09 -17.73
CA THR A 239 -10.60 -19.75 -16.62
C THR A 239 -11.26 -19.50 -15.27
N ASP A 240 -12.51 -19.05 -15.27
CA ASP A 240 -13.34 -18.97 -14.06
C ASP A 240 -13.47 -20.37 -13.43
N PRO A 241 -13.03 -20.58 -12.17
CA PRO A 241 -13.12 -21.89 -11.53
C PRO A 241 -14.55 -22.31 -11.22
N TRP A 242 -15.49 -21.35 -11.14
CA TRP A 242 -16.91 -21.60 -10.95
C TRP A 242 -17.56 -21.90 -12.30
N ASN A 243 -17.49 -23.15 -12.76
CA ASN A 243 -17.85 -23.50 -14.14
C ASN A 243 -19.02 -24.51 -14.26
N ILE A 244 -19.70 -24.81 -13.15
CA ILE A 244 -20.86 -25.71 -13.13
C ILE A 244 -22.13 -24.87 -12.96
N GLU A 245 -22.96 -24.84 -14.00
CA GLU A 245 -24.30 -24.24 -13.98
C GLU A 245 -25.32 -25.36 -13.95
N ARG A 246 -26.35 -25.23 -13.10
CA ARG A 246 -27.57 -26.00 -13.27
C ARG A 246 -28.61 -25.03 -13.80
N ASN A 247 -28.93 -25.16 -15.08
CA ASN A 247 -30.08 -24.45 -15.65
C ASN A 247 -31.32 -24.88 -14.87
N GLY A 248 -31.82 -23.99 -14.01
CA GLY A 248 -33.11 -24.15 -13.37
C GLY A 248 -34.20 -24.00 -14.42
N SER A 249 -35.08 -25.00 -14.51
CA SER A 249 -36.37 -24.97 -15.21
C SER A 249 -37.29 -23.88 -14.67
#